data_AF-A0A1M4SWT5-F1
#
_entry.id   AF-A0A1M4SWT5-F1
#
_cell.length_a   1.000
_cell.length_b   1.000
_cell.length_c   1.000
_cell.angle_alpha   90.00
_cell.angle_beta   90.00
_cell.angle_gamma   90.00
#
_symmetry.space_group_name_H-M   'P 1'
#
loop_
_entity.id
_entity.type
_entity.pdbx_description
1 polymer ?
#
loop_
_entity_poly.entity_id
_entity_poly.type
_entity_poly.pdbx_seq_one_letter_code
_entity_poly.pdbx_strand_id
1 'polypeptide(L)'
;MSREYIVPIFIPHAGCKKICVFCNEYSATGIKLKPNIEELNATFYRYIKYFPQNKKTYIAFYGSTFTGMSNIQMQFYLDWAQEKINNSESYGIRFSTSPEEITEEKIEILRKYDINFIEIGVQSFFDDVLKAANRPHDLEDVWNAIELLEKNNIDYGIHLMTGLPKSTYNKDINSAMITTLLKAKSVRIHPTVILKNSTLEKMYKNKEYIPESLDEAVEKVSKMTEIIEASGKKVIRLGICLYGKERENVVVGPYHDSFGDLIRTKIAEDIIIFFEELKVPIKFKSNFIGFKRKNSKLLEKSKIEFHNEEYFIYKNEKFEYSDILNKLVENIEKK
;
A
#
# COMPACT_ATOMS: atom_id res chain seq x y z
N MET A 1 -13.01 13.60 -2.29
CA MET A 1 -11.90 14.08 -1.44
C MET A 1 -10.89 14.83 -2.31
N SER A 2 -10.34 15.93 -1.82
CA SER A 2 -9.26 16.65 -2.50
C SER A 2 -8.01 15.78 -2.61
N ARG A 3 -7.33 15.81 -3.76
CA ARG A 3 -6.04 15.13 -3.96
C ARG A 3 -5.01 15.65 -2.95
N GLU A 4 -4.41 14.73 -2.18
CA GLU A 4 -3.27 14.99 -1.31
C GLU A 4 -1.97 14.94 -2.12
N TYR A 5 -1.01 15.79 -1.76
CA TYR A 5 0.32 15.80 -2.36
C TYR A 5 1.34 15.36 -1.32
N ILE A 6 2.30 14.54 -1.74
CA ILE A 6 3.28 13.93 -0.84
C ILE A 6 4.68 14.30 -1.32
N VAL A 7 5.48 14.90 -0.44
CA VAL A 7 6.93 14.99 -0.59
C VAL A 7 7.54 13.72 0.04
N PRO A 8 8.00 12.74 -0.76
CA PRO A 8 8.60 11.53 -0.23
C PRO A 8 10.05 11.80 0.19
N ILE A 9 10.38 11.49 1.43
CA ILE A 9 11.73 11.49 1.98
C ILE A 9 12.12 10.06 2.31
N PHE A 10 13.14 9.52 1.66
CA PHE A 10 13.59 8.16 1.90
C PHE A 10 14.75 8.15 2.89
N ILE A 11 14.63 7.32 3.94
CA ILE A 11 15.65 7.14 4.98
C ILE A 11 15.99 5.63 5.03
N PRO A 12 16.66 5.09 4.01
CA PRO A 12 16.76 3.66 3.76
C PRO A 12 17.34 2.90 4.96
N HIS A 13 16.63 1.86 5.39
CA HIS A 13 16.95 0.95 6.50
C HIS A 13 17.16 1.61 7.88
N ALA A 14 16.85 2.90 8.04
CA ALA A 14 16.98 3.53 9.36
C ALA A 14 15.97 2.93 10.35
N GLY A 15 16.43 2.64 11.56
CA GLY A 15 15.60 2.03 12.62
C GLY A 15 15.27 0.55 12.42
N CYS A 16 15.70 -0.10 11.33
CA CYS A 16 15.42 -1.52 11.13
C CYS A 16 16.28 -2.39 12.07
N LYS A 17 15.63 -3.11 13.00
CA LYS A 17 16.28 -4.13 13.86
C LYS A 17 16.83 -5.32 13.07
N LYS A 18 16.11 -5.72 12.00
CA LYS A 18 16.46 -6.83 11.11
C LYS A 18 16.18 -6.45 9.66
N ILE A 19 16.95 -7.01 8.74
CA ILE A 19 16.66 -6.90 7.31
C ILE A 19 15.72 -8.04 6.92
N CYS A 20 14.50 -7.67 6.50
CA CYS A 20 13.49 -8.60 6.02
C CYS A 20 13.97 -9.28 4.74
N VAL A 21 13.58 -10.54 4.51
CA VAL A 21 14.16 -11.31 3.39
C VAL A 21 13.91 -10.69 2.02
N PHE A 22 12.77 -10.01 1.85
CA PHE A 22 12.35 -9.36 0.61
C PHE A 22 12.91 -7.94 0.43
N CYS A 23 13.44 -7.34 1.49
CA CYS A 23 13.73 -5.91 1.52
C CYS A 23 15.16 -5.63 1.07
N ASN A 24 15.30 -4.64 0.20
CA ASN A 24 16.56 -3.97 -0.08
C ASN A 24 16.26 -2.54 -0.52
N GLU A 25 16.25 -1.61 0.43
CA GLU A 25 15.90 -0.20 0.17
C GLU A 25 16.95 0.49 -0.68
N TYR A 26 18.22 0.09 -0.57
CA TYR A 26 19.27 0.59 -1.46
C TYR A 26 19.00 0.23 -2.92
N SER A 27 18.59 -1.01 -3.18
CA SER A 27 18.22 -1.47 -4.52
C SER A 27 16.90 -0.86 -5.00
N ALA A 28 15.93 -0.66 -4.10
CA ALA A 28 14.62 -0.14 -4.46
C ALA A 28 14.63 1.38 -4.74
N THR A 29 15.41 2.14 -3.97
CA THR A 29 15.41 3.61 -4.00
C THR A 29 16.63 4.22 -4.69
N GLY A 30 17.74 3.48 -4.77
CA GLY A 30 19.03 3.99 -5.24
C GLY A 30 19.74 4.94 -4.25
N ILE A 31 19.11 5.28 -3.12
CA ILE A 31 19.63 6.20 -2.10
C ILE A 31 20.48 5.40 -1.13
N LYS A 32 21.77 5.77 -0.97
CA LYS A 32 22.72 5.04 -0.11
C LYS A 32 22.92 5.65 1.27
N LEU A 33 22.71 6.96 1.38
CA LEU A 33 22.95 7.72 2.60
C LEU A 33 21.63 8.28 3.14
N LYS A 34 21.59 8.46 4.46
CA LYS A 34 20.47 9.12 5.11
C LYS A 34 20.57 10.63 4.81
N PRO A 35 19.46 11.29 4.43
CA PRO A 35 19.52 12.68 4.03
C PRO A 35 19.89 13.59 5.21
N ASN A 36 20.82 14.51 4.99
CA ASN A 36 21.10 15.64 5.89
C ASN A 36 20.13 16.82 5.65
N ILE A 37 20.24 17.91 6.42
CA ILE A 37 19.34 19.08 6.29
C ILE A 37 19.35 19.67 4.86
N GLU A 38 20.51 19.76 4.22
CA GLU A 38 20.64 20.31 2.87
C GLU A 38 19.90 19.43 1.84
N GLU A 39 20.07 18.11 1.93
CA GLU A 39 19.41 17.14 1.06
C GLU A 39 17.90 17.07 1.29
N LEU A 40 17.46 17.19 2.56
CA LEU A 40 16.05 17.29 2.94
C LEU A 40 15.41 18.54 2.31
N ASN A 41 16.03 19.71 2.46
CA ASN A 41 15.55 20.95 1.86
C ASN A 41 15.56 20.88 0.33
N ALA A 42 16.63 20.39 -0.28
CA ALA A 42 16.72 20.23 -1.73
C ALA A 42 15.61 19.32 -2.27
N THR A 43 15.33 18.21 -1.59
CA THR A 43 14.24 17.31 -1.96
C THR A 43 12.88 17.98 -1.80
N PHE A 44 12.64 18.64 -0.68
CA PHE A 44 11.38 19.35 -0.41
C PHE A 44 11.09 20.42 -1.47
N TYR A 45 12.02 21.34 -1.69
CA TYR A 45 11.85 22.43 -2.65
C TYR A 45 11.74 21.92 -4.10
N ARG A 46 12.38 20.79 -4.43
CA ARG A 46 12.21 20.14 -5.73
C ARG A 46 10.77 19.66 -5.95
N TYR A 47 10.14 19.02 -4.96
CA TYR A 47 8.79 18.49 -5.10
C TYR A 47 7.72 19.59 -5.10
N ILE A 48 7.79 20.52 -4.14
CA ILE A 48 6.75 21.55 -4.00
C ILE A 48 6.65 22.46 -5.24
N LYS A 49 7.74 22.63 -6.00
CA LYS A 49 7.75 23.35 -7.29
C LYS A 49 6.76 22.78 -8.31
N TYR A 50 6.48 21.47 -8.25
CA TYR A 50 5.54 20.79 -9.14
C TYR A 50 4.12 20.67 -8.55
N PHE A 51 3.92 21.05 -7.30
CA PHE A 51 2.62 20.94 -6.64
C PHE A 51 1.80 22.21 -6.87
N PRO A 52 0.48 22.07 -7.09
CA PRO A 52 -0.40 23.24 -7.18
C PRO A 52 -0.45 23.98 -5.84
N GLN A 53 -0.50 25.31 -5.93
CA GLN A 53 -0.69 26.17 -4.76
C GLN A 53 -2.01 25.85 -4.04
N ASN A 54 -2.06 26.07 -2.72
CA ASN A 54 -3.23 25.88 -1.87
C ASN A 54 -3.78 24.43 -1.79
N LYS A 55 -2.94 23.42 -1.98
CA LYS A 55 -3.27 22.01 -1.71
C LYS A 55 -2.53 21.48 -0.49
N LYS A 56 -3.18 20.56 0.23
CA LYS A 56 -2.57 19.86 1.37
C LYS A 56 -1.36 19.06 0.89
N THR A 57 -0.19 19.49 1.33
CA THR A 57 1.09 18.85 1.02
C THR A 57 1.64 18.24 2.30
N TYR A 58 1.89 16.94 2.29
CA TYR A 58 2.43 16.19 3.41
C TYR A 58 3.89 15.84 3.16
N ILE A 59 4.69 15.88 4.21
CA ILE A 59 6.03 15.28 4.21
C ILE A 59 5.85 13.82 4.63
N ALA A 60 6.35 12.87 3.82
CA ALA A 60 6.23 11.45 4.13
C ALA A 60 7.59 10.76 4.19
N PHE A 61 7.92 10.18 5.34
CA PHE A 61 9.14 9.41 5.53
C PHE A 61 8.95 7.94 5.19
N TYR A 62 9.78 7.42 4.27
CA TYR A 62 9.71 6.06 3.73
C TYR A 62 11.06 5.33 3.81
N GLY A 63 11.02 4.01 3.65
CA GLY A 63 12.21 3.15 3.60
C GLY A 63 12.87 2.89 4.96
N SER A 64 12.29 3.41 6.04
CA SER A 64 12.73 3.21 7.42
C SER A 64 11.68 2.49 8.25
N THR A 65 12.12 1.91 9.36
CA THR A 65 11.30 1.72 10.54
C THR A 65 11.37 3.00 11.36
N PHE A 66 10.55 4.00 11.01
CA PHE A 66 10.76 5.39 11.45
C PHE A 66 10.86 5.54 12.98
N THR A 67 9.96 4.90 13.72
CA THR A 67 9.94 4.94 15.19
C THR A 67 11.01 4.06 15.85
N GLY A 68 11.63 3.15 15.08
CA GLY A 68 12.77 2.33 15.53
C GLY A 68 14.11 3.07 15.50
N MET A 69 14.16 4.30 14.99
CA MET A 69 15.33 5.16 15.15
C MET A 69 15.52 5.57 16.61
N SER A 70 16.75 5.99 16.97
CA SER A 70 16.98 6.61 18.28
C SER A 70 16.14 7.88 18.40
N ASN A 71 15.73 8.23 19.63
CA ASN A 71 14.89 9.41 19.85
C ASN A 71 15.53 10.69 19.29
N ILE A 72 16.86 10.80 19.32
CA ILE A 72 17.60 11.93 18.73
C ILE A 72 17.47 11.95 17.21
N GLN A 73 17.66 10.81 16.53
CA GLN A 73 17.52 10.74 15.07
C GLN A 73 16.08 10.95 14.61
N MET A 74 15.11 10.38 15.32
CA MET A 74 13.69 10.54 15.01
C MET A 74 13.28 12.01 15.16
N GLN A 75 13.63 12.65 16.29
CA GLN A 75 13.34 14.07 16.52
C GLN A 75 14.02 14.97 15.49
N PHE A 76 15.26 14.68 15.07
CA PHE A 76 15.91 15.45 13.99
C PHE A 76 15.05 15.56 12.72
N TYR A 77 14.43 14.46 12.27
CA TYR A 77 13.56 14.49 11.08
C TYR A 77 12.20 15.13 11.36
N LEU A 78 11.64 14.89 12.56
CA LEU A 78 10.37 15.46 12.97
C LEU A 78 10.46 16.98 13.14
N ASP A 79 11.51 17.49 13.78
CA ASP A 79 11.77 18.91 13.99
C ASP A 79 11.91 19.63 12.64
N TRP A 80 12.67 19.06 11.70
CA TRP A 80 12.78 19.60 10.34
C TRP A 80 11.42 19.66 9.63
N ALA A 81 10.61 18.61 9.71
CA ALA A 81 9.29 18.60 9.06
C ALA A 81 8.33 19.57 9.76
N GLN A 82 8.36 19.65 11.08
CA GLN A 82 7.56 20.57 11.88
C GLN A 82 7.89 22.02 11.57
N GLU A 83 9.16 22.36 11.32
CA GLU A 83 9.56 23.69 10.85
C GLU A 83 8.83 24.06 9.56
N LYS A 84 8.75 23.15 8.58
CA LYS A 84 8.01 23.37 7.33
C LYS A 84 6.51 23.54 7.55
N ILE A 85 5.95 22.86 8.54
CA ILE A 85 4.53 23.02 8.91
C ILE A 85 4.29 24.38 9.57
N ASN A 86 5.15 24.78 10.51
CA ASN A 86 5.07 26.08 11.18
C ASN A 86 5.21 27.25 10.20
N ASN A 87 6.00 27.07 9.14
CA ASN A 87 6.14 28.04 8.04
C ASN A 87 5.00 27.98 7.00
N SER A 88 3.96 27.16 7.23
CA SER A 88 2.86 26.92 6.30
C SER A 88 3.28 26.38 4.91
N GLU A 89 4.46 25.76 4.82
CA GLU A 89 4.96 25.12 3.59
C GLU A 89 4.46 23.67 3.47
N SER A 90 4.09 23.04 4.59
CA SER A 90 3.49 21.71 4.66
C SER A 90 2.28 21.69 5.59
N TYR A 91 1.37 20.75 5.35
CA TYR A 91 0.18 20.52 6.18
C TYR A 91 0.45 19.52 7.31
N GLY A 92 1.46 18.67 7.20
CA GLY A 92 1.46 17.45 8.00
C GLY A 92 2.56 16.44 7.76
N ILE A 93 2.79 15.61 8.77
CA ILE A 93 3.78 14.53 8.75
C ILE A 93 3.11 13.18 8.55
N ARG A 94 3.70 12.35 7.70
CA ARG A 94 3.35 10.94 7.50
C ARG A 94 4.62 10.09 7.59
N PHE A 95 4.52 8.85 8.03
CA PHE A 95 5.66 7.93 7.93
C PHE A 95 5.22 6.47 7.94
N SER A 96 6.09 5.58 7.48
CA SER A 96 5.96 4.14 7.66
C SER A 96 6.79 3.64 8.83
N THR A 97 6.26 2.67 9.59
CA THR A 97 7.03 2.00 10.64
C THR A 97 6.64 0.53 10.78
N SER A 98 7.37 -0.19 11.63
CA SER A 98 7.13 -1.58 11.98
C SER A 98 6.34 -1.65 13.29
N PRO A 99 5.35 -2.56 13.43
CA PRO A 99 4.47 -2.64 14.60
C PRO A 99 5.18 -2.61 15.95
N GLU A 100 6.26 -3.38 16.12
CA GLU A 100 6.99 -3.52 17.38
C GLU A 100 7.69 -2.23 17.85
N GLU A 101 7.77 -1.22 16.99
CA GLU A 101 8.35 0.09 17.30
C GLU A 101 7.27 1.13 17.62
N ILE A 102 6.02 0.72 17.80
CA ILE A 102 4.94 1.58 18.28
C ILE A 102 4.72 1.25 19.75
N THR A 103 5.36 2.04 20.59
CA THR A 103 5.28 1.92 22.05
C THR A 103 4.68 3.20 22.64
N GLU A 104 4.17 3.14 23.88
CA GLU A 104 3.64 4.33 24.58
C GLU A 104 4.71 5.46 24.64
N GLU A 105 5.99 5.13 24.86
CA GLU A 105 7.09 6.11 24.81
C GLU A 105 7.18 6.83 23.46
N LYS A 106 7.09 6.07 22.35
CA LYS A 106 7.14 6.66 21.00
C LYS A 106 5.90 7.51 20.75
N ILE A 107 4.73 7.06 21.19
CA ILE A 107 3.48 7.84 21.10
C ILE A 107 3.60 9.17 21.85
N GLU A 108 4.17 9.18 23.06
CA GLU A 108 4.39 10.41 23.82
C GLU A 108 5.29 11.43 23.10
N ILE A 109 6.32 10.95 22.39
CA ILE A 109 7.16 11.81 21.56
C ILE A 109 6.36 12.32 20.35
N LEU A 110 5.66 11.44 19.65
CA LEU A 110 4.92 11.76 18.43
C LEU A 110 3.79 12.77 18.66
N ARG A 111 3.17 12.77 19.84
CA ARG A 111 2.12 13.75 20.23
C ARG A 111 2.59 15.22 20.21
N LYS A 112 3.90 15.47 20.18
CA LYS A 112 4.47 16.82 20.11
C LYS A 112 4.53 17.38 18.68
N TYR A 113 4.16 16.57 17.69
CA TYR A 113 4.31 16.87 16.27
C TYR A 113 2.98 16.69 15.54
N ASP A 114 2.84 17.38 14.40
CA ASP A 114 1.65 17.29 13.54
C ASP A 114 1.67 16.01 12.69
N ILE A 115 1.56 14.86 13.34
CA ILE A 115 1.46 13.55 12.69
C ILE A 115 0.03 13.32 12.20
N ASN A 116 -0.15 13.14 10.90
CA ASN A 116 -1.47 12.90 10.31
C ASN A 116 -1.71 11.45 9.89
N PHE A 117 -0.65 10.65 9.71
CA PHE A 117 -0.83 9.30 9.21
C PHE A 117 0.40 8.42 9.47
N ILE A 118 0.17 7.24 10.06
CA ILE A 118 1.20 6.21 10.22
C ILE A 118 0.85 4.97 9.39
N GLU A 119 1.72 4.58 8.47
CA GLU A 119 1.60 3.32 7.74
C GLU A 119 2.29 2.19 8.53
N ILE A 120 1.55 1.12 8.82
CA ILE A 120 2.02 -0.03 9.58
C ILE A 120 2.38 -1.15 8.62
N GLY A 121 3.66 -1.52 8.62
CA GLY A 121 4.17 -2.64 7.83
C GLY A 121 3.76 -4.00 8.40
N VAL A 122 2.48 -4.36 8.42
CA VAL A 122 2.01 -5.67 8.93
C VAL A 122 2.51 -6.80 8.04
N GLN A 123 2.42 -6.63 6.73
CA GLN A 123 2.75 -7.61 5.68
C GLN A 123 1.86 -8.85 5.65
N SER A 124 1.66 -9.54 6.78
CA SER A 124 0.80 -10.71 6.91
C SER A 124 0.25 -10.83 8.33
N PHE A 125 -0.98 -11.33 8.48
CA PHE A 125 -1.56 -11.66 9.79
C PHE A 125 -1.26 -13.11 10.22
N PHE A 126 -0.09 -13.65 9.86
CA PHE A 126 0.29 -15.03 10.17
C PHE A 126 1.76 -15.12 10.60
N ASP A 127 1.99 -15.50 11.86
CA ASP A 127 3.33 -15.55 12.46
C ASP A 127 4.34 -16.41 11.69
N ASP A 128 3.90 -17.52 11.10
CA ASP A 128 4.82 -18.39 10.38
C ASP A 128 5.31 -17.75 9.07
N VAL A 129 4.49 -16.91 8.44
CA VAL A 129 4.86 -16.06 7.30
C VAL A 129 5.79 -14.94 7.76
N LEU A 130 5.46 -14.25 8.86
CA LEU A 130 6.29 -13.17 9.43
C LEU A 130 7.69 -13.67 9.81
N LYS A 131 7.76 -14.82 10.50
CA LYS A 131 9.02 -15.49 10.88
C LYS A 131 9.82 -15.90 9.65
N ALA A 132 9.18 -16.51 8.64
CA ALA A 132 9.85 -16.90 7.41
C ALA A 132 10.31 -15.68 6.57
N ALA A 133 9.62 -14.55 6.68
CA ALA A 133 10.01 -13.29 6.07
C ALA A 133 11.11 -12.53 6.86
N ASN A 134 11.58 -13.08 7.98
CA ASN A 134 12.51 -12.47 8.92
C ASN A 134 12.02 -11.10 9.44
N ARG A 135 10.71 -10.97 9.69
CA ARG A 135 10.15 -9.79 10.37
C ARG A 135 10.61 -9.78 11.83
N PRO A 136 10.85 -8.59 12.42
CA PRO A 136 11.25 -8.45 13.81
C PRO A 136 10.08 -8.52 14.82
N HIS A 137 8.85 -8.72 14.33
CA HIS A 137 7.62 -8.71 15.12
C HIS A 137 6.77 -9.95 14.86
N ASP A 138 5.78 -10.16 15.71
CA ASP A 138 4.71 -11.15 15.54
C ASP A 138 3.31 -10.48 15.52
N LEU A 139 2.27 -11.31 15.53
CA LEU A 139 0.89 -10.83 15.57
C LEU A 139 0.55 -10.05 16.84
N GLU A 140 1.15 -10.37 17.99
CA GLU A 140 0.87 -9.67 19.24
C GLU A 140 1.34 -8.21 19.14
N ASP A 141 2.53 -8.00 18.59
CA ASP A 141 3.04 -6.66 18.27
C ASP A 141 2.11 -5.88 17.32
N VAL A 142 1.54 -6.56 16.31
CA VAL A 142 0.58 -5.95 15.37
C VAL A 142 -0.67 -5.46 16.10
N TRP A 143 -1.25 -6.30 16.95
CA TRP A 143 -2.45 -5.94 17.71
C TRP A 143 -2.19 -4.82 18.72
N ASN A 144 -1.08 -4.90 19.45
CA ASN A 144 -0.67 -3.87 20.40
C ASN A 144 -0.46 -2.52 19.71
N ALA A 145 0.20 -2.50 18.54
CA ALA A 145 0.40 -1.28 17.77
C ALA A 145 -0.92 -0.67 17.31
N ILE A 146 -1.85 -1.48 16.80
CA ILE A 146 -3.18 -1.02 16.37
C ILE A 146 -3.96 -0.44 17.55
N GLU A 147 -3.97 -1.13 18.70
CA GLU A 147 -4.65 -0.66 19.91
C GLU A 147 -4.11 0.69 20.37
N LEU A 148 -2.78 0.84 20.41
CA LEU A 148 -2.14 2.10 20.77
C LEU A 148 -2.52 3.23 19.82
N LEU A 149 -2.51 3.01 18.52
CA LEU A 149 -2.88 4.05 17.54
C LEU A 149 -4.35 4.45 17.70
N GLU A 150 -5.26 3.48 17.87
CA GLU A 150 -6.68 3.74 18.02
C GLU A 150 -7.00 4.46 19.35
N LYS A 151 -6.42 4.01 20.47
CA LYS A 151 -6.55 4.66 21.78
C LYS A 151 -6.10 6.12 21.76
N ASN A 152 -5.15 6.43 20.88
CA ASN A 152 -4.56 7.76 20.72
C ASN A 152 -5.18 8.60 19.60
N ASN A 153 -6.22 8.08 18.91
CA ASN A 153 -6.85 8.73 17.76
C ASN A 153 -5.85 9.10 16.64
N ILE A 154 -4.80 8.28 16.46
CA ILE A 154 -3.83 8.46 15.38
C ILE A 154 -4.32 7.69 14.16
N ASP A 155 -4.48 8.42 13.06
CA ASP A 155 -4.84 7.82 11.78
C ASP A 155 -3.73 6.89 11.28
N TYR A 156 -4.13 5.69 10.86
CA TYR A 156 -3.19 4.69 10.37
C TYR A 156 -3.68 3.97 9.12
N GLY A 157 -2.75 3.32 8.43
CA GLY A 157 -3.04 2.37 7.38
C GLY A 157 -2.20 1.12 7.48
N ILE A 158 -2.60 0.10 6.73
CA ILE A 158 -1.96 -1.21 6.74
C ILE A 158 -1.25 -1.44 5.42
N HIS A 159 0.02 -1.86 5.49
CA HIS A 159 0.75 -2.37 4.34
C HIS A 159 0.75 -3.90 4.40
N LEU A 160 0.09 -4.53 3.42
CA LEU A 160 0.05 -5.97 3.20
C LEU A 160 1.00 -6.36 2.05
N MET A 161 1.52 -7.59 2.14
CA MET A 161 2.26 -8.21 1.06
C MET A 161 1.70 -9.59 0.72
N THR A 162 1.83 -9.98 -0.54
CA THR A 162 1.42 -11.32 -1.00
C THR A 162 2.61 -12.13 -1.47
N GLY A 163 2.50 -13.46 -1.40
CA GLY A 163 3.52 -14.35 -1.94
C GLY A 163 4.83 -14.35 -1.12
N LEU A 164 4.81 -13.92 0.13
CA LEU A 164 5.94 -14.06 1.05
C LEU A 164 6.28 -15.55 1.30
N PRO A 165 7.51 -15.90 1.75
CA PRO A 165 7.82 -17.26 2.15
C PRO A 165 6.81 -17.83 3.16
N LYS A 166 6.37 -19.07 2.94
CA LYS A 166 5.29 -19.75 3.67
C LYS A 166 3.89 -19.11 3.56
N SER A 167 3.72 -18.05 2.77
CA SER A 167 2.38 -17.56 2.45
C SER A 167 1.65 -18.52 1.52
N THR A 168 0.33 -18.53 1.62
CA THR A 168 -0.57 -19.27 0.75
C THR A 168 -1.69 -18.34 0.32
N TYR A 169 -2.42 -18.72 -0.74
CA TYR A 169 -3.60 -17.97 -1.18
C TYR A 169 -4.54 -17.64 -0.01
N ASN A 170 -4.91 -18.64 0.79
CA ASN A 170 -5.81 -18.46 1.93
C ASN A 170 -5.26 -17.50 2.99
N LYS A 171 -3.95 -17.53 3.28
CA LYS A 171 -3.35 -16.61 4.27
C LYS A 171 -3.37 -15.15 3.79
N ASP A 172 -3.06 -14.93 2.51
CA ASP A 172 -3.10 -13.59 1.94
C ASP A 172 -4.54 -13.05 1.89
N ILE A 173 -5.52 -13.87 1.48
CA ILE A 173 -6.95 -13.51 1.50
C ILE A 173 -7.45 -13.26 2.93
N ASN A 174 -7.13 -14.14 3.88
CA ASN A 174 -7.50 -13.95 5.28
C ASN A 174 -6.87 -12.68 5.88
N SER A 175 -5.65 -12.32 5.46
CA SER A 175 -5.03 -11.05 5.87
C SER A 175 -5.81 -9.83 5.35
N ALA A 176 -6.36 -9.90 4.13
CA ALA A 176 -7.26 -8.88 3.60
C ALA A 176 -8.58 -8.83 4.37
N MET A 177 -9.19 -9.99 4.67
CA MET A 177 -10.41 -10.09 5.49
C MET A 177 -10.21 -9.51 6.89
N ILE A 178 -9.13 -9.85 7.59
CA ILE A 178 -8.82 -9.28 8.90
C ILE A 178 -8.70 -7.76 8.82
N THR A 179 -8.07 -7.25 7.76
CA THR A 179 -7.93 -5.81 7.53
C THR A 179 -9.28 -5.10 7.40
N THR A 180 -10.33 -5.76 6.91
CA THR A 180 -11.67 -5.15 6.83
C THR A 180 -12.30 -4.88 8.18
N LEU A 181 -11.87 -5.57 9.24
CA LEU A 181 -12.37 -5.41 10.61
C LEU A 181 -11.70 -4.24 11.37
N LEU A 182 -10.59 -3.72 10.86
CA LEU A 182 -9.80 -2.67 11.52
C LEU A 182 -10.34 -1.27 11.22
N LYS A 183 -9.97 -0.26 12.03
CA LYS A 183 -10.26 1.15 11.73
C LYS A 183 -9.27 1.81 10.77
N ALA A 184 -8.37 1.03 10.17
CA ALA A 184 -7.38 1.50 9.20
C ALA A 184 -8.03 2.34 8.08
N LYS A 185 -7.52 3.56 7.86
CA LYS A 185 -8.05 4.50 6.86
C LYS A 185 -7.67 4.14 5.43
N SER A 186 -6.59 3.40 5.25
CA SER A 186 -6.16 2.93 3.93
C SER A 186 -5.30 1.69 3.98
N VAL A 187 -5.22 1.01 2.84
CA VAL A 187 -4.41 -0.20 2.67
C VAL A 187 -3.49 -0.05 1.47
N ARG A 188 -2.29 -0.59 1.59
CA ARG A 188 -1.33 -0.78 0.51
C ARG A 188 -1.10 -2.28 0.33
N ILE A 189 -1.10 -2.76 -0.91
CA ILE A 189 -0.89 -4.18 -1.21
C ILE A 189 0.23 -4.32 -2.23
N HIS A 190 1.30 -5.03 -1.86
CA HIS A 190 2.44 -5.30 -2.74
C HIS A 190 2.66 -6.80 -2.91
N PRO A 191 2.66 -7.35 -4.13
CA PRO A 191 3.13 -8.71 -4.30
C PRO A 191 4.66 -8.76 -4.12
N THR A 192 5.17 -9.88 -3.63
CA THR A 192 6.59 -10.04 -3.31
C THR A 192 7.43 -10.10 -4.58
N VAL A 193 8.28 -9.09 -4.79
CA VAL A 193 9.22 -9.02 -5.91
C VAL A 193 10.64 -9.24 -5.37
N ILE A 194 11.42 -10.08 -6.07
CA ILE A 194 12.81 -10.34 -5.70
C ILE A 194 13.69 -9.22 -6.24
N LEU A 195 14.29 -8.45 -5.34
CA LEU A 195 15.24 -7.39 -5.67
C LEU A 195 16.69 -7.89 -5.60
N LYS A 196 17.57 -7.29 -6.40
CA LYS A 196 19.01 -7.54 -6.37
C LYS A 196 19.56 -7.35 -4.95
N ASN A 197 20.46 -8.24 -4.55
CA ASN A 197 21.12 -8.32 -3.27
C ASN A 197 20.18 -8.48 -2.06
N SER A 198 18.93 -8.90 -2.27
CA SER A 198 18.03 -9.28 -1.18
C SER A 198 18.33 -10.72 -0.71
N THR A 199 17.90 -11.08 0.50
CA THR A 199 17.98 -12.47 0.96
C THR A 199 17.12 -13.39 0.09
N LEU A 200 15.96 -12.90 -0.39
CA LEU A 200 15.12 -13.64 -1.34
C LEU A 200 15.84 -13.99 -2.63
N GLU A 201 16.77 -13.15 -3.13
CA GLU A 201 17.54 -13.51 -4.32
C GLU A 201 18.40 -14.75 -4.08
N LYS A 202 19.00 -14.87 -2.89
CA LYS A 202 19.77 -16.05 -2.50
C LYS A 202 18.87 -17.28 -2.36
N MET A 203 17.73 -17.13 -1.67
CA MET A 203 16.74 -18.21 -1.52
C MET A 203 16.23 -18.70 -2.88
N TYR A 204 15.96 -17.78 -3.81
CA TYR A 204 15.55 -18.11 -5.17
C TYR A 204 16.64 -18.86 -5.95
N LYS A 205 17.89 -18.38 -5.91
CA LYS A 205 19.03 -19.07 -6.54
C LYS A 205 19.25 -20.48 -5.98
N ASN A 206 18.98 -20.68 -4.69
CA ASN A 206 19.05 -21.98 -4.03
C ASN A 206 17.80 -22.84 -4.21
N LYS A 207 16.76 -22.35 -4.91
CA LYS A 207 15.44 -23.01 -5.06
C LYS A 207 14.68 -23.23 -3.74
N GLU A 208 15.01 -22.44 -2.71
CA GLU A 208 14.32 -22.41 -1.41
C GLU A 208 13.05 -21.55 -1.45
N TYR A 209 12.92 -20.69 -2.46
CA TYR A 209 11.76 -19.84 -2.68
C TYR A 209 11.43 -19.73 -4.17
N ILE A 210 10.15 -19.87 -4.49
CA ILE A 210 9.62 -19.69 -5.85
C ILE A 210 8.68 -18.49 -5.80
N PRO A 211 8.97 -17.41 -6.54
CA PRO A 211 8.09 -16.25 -6.61
C PRO A 211 6.84 -16.59 -7.43
N GLU A 212 5.76 -15.88 -7.16
CA GLU A 212 4.54 -15.96 -7.96
C GLU A 212 4.78 -15.40 -9.36
N SER A 213 4.04 -15.94 -10.34
CA SER A 213 3.90 -15.30 -11.63
C SER A 213 3.10 -14.00 -11.53
N LEU A 214 3.24 -13.14 -12.54
CA LEU A 214 2.47 -11.90 -12.62
C LEU A 214 0.96 -12.17 -12.61
N ASP A 215 0.50 -13.20 -13.34
CA ASP A 215 -0.92 -13.52 -13.45
C ASP A 215 -1.51 -14.05 -12.13
N GLU A 216 -0.78 -14.92 -11.42
CA GLU A 216 -1.17 -15.39 -10.07
C GLU A 216 -1.29 -14.23 -9.09
N ALA A 217 -0.33 -13.30 -9.11
CA ALA A 217 -0.37 -12.12 -8.26
C ALA A 217 -1.51 -11.17 -8.65
N VAL A 218 -1.81 -11.01 -9.94
CA VAL A 218 -2.93 -10.17 -10.40
C VAL A 218 -4.26 -10.74 -9.92
N GLU A 219 -4.49 -12.05 -10.07
CA GLU A 219 -5.71 -12.72 -9.60
C GLU A 219 -5.88 -12.58 -8.08
N LYS A 220 -4.82 -12.87 -7.32
CA LYS A 220 -4.91 -12.84 -5.86
C LYS A 220 -5.06 -11.42 -5.31
N VAL A 221 -4.28 -10.47 -5.82
CA VAL A 221 -4.35 -9.09 -5.35
C VAL A 221 -5.66 -8.41 -5.80
N SER A 222 -6.26 -8.80 -6.93
CA SER A 222 -7.60 -8.32 -7.29
C SER A 222 -8.65 -8.79 -6.29
N LYS A 223 -8.62 -10.06 -5.88
CA LYS A 223 -9.53 -10.58 -4.85
C LYS A 223 -9.35 -9.90 -3.50
N MET A 224 -8.10 -9.69 -3.06
CA MET A 224 -7.84 -8.92 -1.83
C MET A 224 -8.36 -7.48 -1.93
N THR A 225 -8.20 -6.84 -3.09
CA THR A 225 -8.66 -5.47 -3.33
C THR A 225 -10.19 -5.40 -3.33
N GLU A 226 -10.87 -6.36 -3.96
CA GLU A 226 -12.32 -6.49 -3.91
C GLU A 226 -12.82 -6.58 -2.47
N ILE A 227 -12.26 -7.48 -1.66
CA ILE A 227 -12.63 -7.67 -0.25
C ILE A 227 -12.46 -6.36 0.56
N ILE A 228 -11.32 -5.68 0.39
CA ILE A 228 -11.01 -4.47 1.16
C ILE A 228 -11.88 -3.29 0.71
N GLU A 229 -12.05 -3.07 -0.59
CA GLU A 229 -12.85 -1.95 -1.10
C GLU A 229 -14.36 -2.17 -0.93
N ALA A 230 -14.82 -3.44 -0.93
CA ALA A 230 -16.18 -3.81 -0.56
C ALA A 230 -16.52 -3.39 0.89
N SER A 231 -15.55 -3.47 1.81
CA SER A 231 -15.71 -3.00 3.19
C SER A 231 -15.71 -1.47 3.34
N GLY A 232 -15.67 -0.71 2.23
CA GLY A 232 -15.58 0.75 2.23
C GLY A 232 -14.18 1.32 2.53
N LYS A 233 -13.17 0.46 2.70
CA LYS A 233 -11.78 0.90 2.89
C LYS A 233 -11.12 1.20 1.55
N LYS A 234 -10.14 2.09 1.55
CA LYS A 234 -9.46 2.50 0.31
C LYS A 234 -8.14 1.77 0.14
N VAL A 235 -7.94 1.10 -1.00
CA VAL A 235 -6.62 0.63 -1.40
C VAL A 235 -5.89 1.76 -2.14
N ILE A 236 -4.91 2.37 -1.48
CA ILE A 236 -4.24 3.58 -1.98
C ILE A 236 -3.05 3.28 -2.90
N ARG A 237 -2.50 2.08 -2.82
CA ARG A 237 -1.33 1.67 -3.61
C ARG A 237 -1.34 0.17 -3.86
N LEU A 238 -1.13 -0.19 -5.13
CA LEU A 238 -1.04 -1.55 -5.64
C LEU A 238 0.30 -1.72 -6.34
N GLY A 239 1.08 -2.70 -5.91
CA GLY A 239 2.41 -2.96 -6.46
C GLY A 239 3.51 -2.01 -5.95
N ILE A 240 4.74 -2.51 -5.99
CA ILE A 240 5.93 -1.75 -5.60
C ILE A 240 6.18 -0.57 -6.55
N CYS A 241 6.71 0.54 -6.03
CA CYS A 241 7.11 1.70 -6.84
C CYS A 241 8.63 1.71 -7.00
N LEU A 242 9.12 1.45 -8.20
CA LEU A 242 10.53 1.60 -8.56
C LEU A 242 10.66 2.72 -9.59
N TYR A 243 11.68 3.55 -9.44
CA TYR A 243 11.92 4.70 -10.32
C TYR A 243 13.10 4.42 -11.24
N GLY A 244 13.13 5.07 -12.41
CA GLY A 244 14.33 5.13 -13.26
C GLY A 244 14.99 3.77 -13.55
N LYS A 245 16.29 3.70 -13.24
CA LYS A 245 17.17 2.54 -13.46
C LYS A 245 16.98 1.44 -12.41
N GLU A 246 16.35 1.76 -11.29
CA GLU A 246 16.14 0.88 -10.16
C GLU A 246 15.14 -0.23 -10.52
N ARG A 247 14.37 -0.05 -11.58
CA ARG A 247 13.60 -1.12 -12.24
C ARG A 247 14.48 -2.30 -12.66
N GLU A 248 15.72 -2.04 -13.07
CA GLU A 248 16.70 -3.08 -13.45
C GLU A 248 17.20 -3.88 -12.24
N ASN A 249 16.85 -3.46 -11.01
CA ASN A 249 17.13 -4.22 -9.80
C ASN A 249 16.06 -5.27 -9.49
N VAL A 250 14.99 -5.36 -10.27
CA VAL A 250 14.08 -6.50 -10.21
C VAL A 250 14.77 -7.71 -10.83
N VAL A 251 14.97 -8.76 -10.02
CA VAL A 251 15.54 -10.03 -10.48
C VAL A 251 14.45 -10.90 -11.09
N VAL A 252 13.37 -11.12 -10.34
CA VAL A 252 12.23 -11.96 -10.73
C VAL A 252 11.03 -11.68 -9.83
N GLY A 253 9.84 -12.01 -10.31
CA GLY A 253 8.59 -11.92 -9.57
C GLY A 253 7.54 -11.07 -10.27
N PRO A 254 6.38 -10.87 -9.63
CA PRO A 254 5.20 -10.21 -10.20
C PRO A 254 5.36 -8.68 -10.20
N TYR A 255 6.29 -8.17 -11.00
CA TYR A 255 6.53 -6.73 -11.19
C TYR A 255 5.92 -6.23 -12.50
N HIS A 256 5.21 -5.11 -12.43
CA HIS A 256 4.77 -4.35 -13.60
C HIS A 256 4.59 -2.88 -13.23
N ASP A 257 5.04 -1.94 -14.08
CA ASP A 257 4.92 -0.49 -13.80
C ASP A 257 3.45 -0.06 -13.63
N SER A 258 2.54 -0.66 -14.41
CA SER A 258 1.08 -0.46 -14.33
C SER A 258 0.36 -1.55 -13.54
N PHE A 259 0.99 -2.16 -12.52
CA PHE A 259 0.37 -3.25 -11.76
C PHE A 259 -1.04 -2.90 -11.26
N GLY A 260 -1.24 -1.68 -10.74
CA GLY A 260 -2.57 -1.21 -10.33
C GLY A 260 -3.62 -1.18 -11.45
N ASP A 261 -3.22 -0.89 -12.69
CA ASP A 261 -4.15 -0.94 -13.84
C ASP A 261 -4.50 -2.39 -14.21
N LEU A 262 -3.55 -3.33 -14.07
CA LEU A 262 -3.82 -4.77 -14.26
C LEU A 262 -4.85 -5.26 -13.24
N ILE A 263 -4.70 -4.89 -11.96
CA ILE A 263 -5.66 -5.22 -10.91
C ILE A 263 -7.03 -4.63 -11.22
N ARG A 264 -7.13 -3.34 -11.54
CA ARG A 264 -8.40 -2.69 -11.88
C ARG A 264 -9.07 -3.27 -13.11
N THR A 265 -8.27 -3.71 -14.08
CA THR A 265 -8.75 -4.41 -15.28
C THR A 265 -9.39 -5.74 -14.91
N LYS A 266 -8.74 -6.50 -14.02
CA LYS A 266 -9.22 -7.79 -13.54
C LYS A 266 -10.48 -7.66 -12.68
N ILE A 267 -10.54 -6.69 -11.76
CA ILE A 267 -11.77 -6.41 -10.99
C ILE A 267 -12.93 -6.05 -11.94
N ALA A 268 -12.67 -5.20 -12.95
CA ALA A 268 -13.70 -4.85 -13.92
C ALA A 268 -14.13 -6.05 -14.78
N GLU A 269 -13.21 -6.95 -15.13
CA GLU A 269 -13.52 -8.23 -15.79
C GLU A 269 -14.46 -9.07 -14.93
N ASP A 270 -14.19 -9.19 -13.64
CA ASP A 270 -15.03 -9.95 -12.69
C ASP A 270 -16.42 -9.32 -12.53
N ILE A 271 -16.52 -7.98 -12.51
CA ILE A 271 -17.82 -7.26 -12.55
C ILE A 271 -18.58 -7.58 -13.85
N ILE A 272 -17.94 -7.50 -15.01
CA ILE A 272 -18.60 -7.74 -16.31
C ILE A 272 -19.12 -9.18 -16.39
N ILE A 273 -18.38 -10.15 -15.84
CA ILE A 273 -18.78 -11.57 -15.84
C ILE A 273 -19.95 -11.83 -14.89
N PHE A 274 -19.97 -11.18 -13.73
CA PHE A 274 -20.97 -11.43 -12.70
C PHE A 274 -22.31 -10.76 -12.97
N PHE A 275 -22.32 -9.52 -13.46
CA PHE A 275 -23.55 -8.76 -13.69
C PHE A 275 -24.07 -8.97 -15.12
N GLU A 276 -25.29 -9.50 -15.24
CA GLU A 276 -25.97 -9.65 -16.54
C GLU A 276 -26.26 -8.29 -17.21
N GLU A 277 -26.58 -7.28 -16.41
CA GLU A 277 -26.78 -5.88 -16.80
C GLU A 277 -26.29 -4.95 -15.68
N LEU A 278 -25.67 -3.83 -16.03
CA LEU A 278 -25.22 -2.82 -15.07
C LEU A 278 -24.96 -1.50 -15.79
N LYS A 279 -25.40 -0.37 -15.21
CA LYS A 279 -24.96 0.95 -15.65
C LYS A 279 -23.83 1.44 -14.76
N VAL A 280 -22.74 1.86 -15.39
CA VAL A 280 -21.45 2.15 -14.77
C VAL A 280 -21.12 3.64 -14.95
N PRO A 281 -20.67 4.33 -13.88
CA PRO A 281 -20.13 5.69 -14.00
C PRO A 281 -19.01 5.79 -15.04
N ILE A 282 -19.06 6.81 -15.88
CA ILE A 282 -18.11 7.01 -16.99
C ILE A 282 -16.65 7.11 -16.51
N LYS A 283 -16.42 7.54 -15.26
CA LYS A 283 -15.09 7.59 -14.62
C LYS A 283 -14.41 6.21 -14.55
N PHE A 284 -15.17 5.11 -14.55
CA PHE A 284 -14.64 3.75 -14.55
C PHE A 284 -14.46 3.15 -15.95
N LYS A 285 -14.88 3.84 -17.02
CA LYS A 285 -14.82 3.32 -18.40
C LYS A 285 -13.43 2.83 -18.80
N SER A 286 -12.38 3.54 -18.39
CA SER A 286 -11.00 3.11 -18.66
C SER A 286 -10.67 1.77 -18.02
N ASN A 287 -11.11 1.53 -16.78
CA ASN A 287 -10.89 0.26 -16.07
C ASN A 287 -11.66 -0.88 -16.76
N PHE A 288 -12.89 -0.61 -17.20
CA PHE A 288 -13.75 -1.60 -17.88
C PHE A 288 -13.29 -1.94 -19.29
N ILE A 289 -12.71 -1.00 -20.04
CA ILE A 289 -12.00 -1.30 -21.29
C ILE A 289 -10.76 -2.16 -20.99
N GLY A 290 -10.08 -1.86 -19.88
CA GLY A 290 -8.95 -2.60 -19.38
C GLY A 290 -7.61 -2.17 -19.99
N PHE A 291 -6.54 -2.47 -19.27
CA PHE A 291 -5.17 -2.29 -19.71
C PHE A 291 -4.95 -3.00 -21.05
N LYS A 292 -4.39 -2.28 -22.03
CA LYS A 292 -4.25 -2.74 -23.42
C LYS A 292 -5.55 -3.30 -24.03
N ARG A 293 -6.72 -2.76 -23.63
CA ARG A 293 -8.04 -3.17 -24.14
C ARG A 293 -8.39 -4.65 -23.89
N LYS A 294 -7.84 -5.26 -22.84
CA LYS A 294 -8.05 -6.68 -22.50
C LYS A 294 -9.53 -7.07 -22.51
N ASN A 295 -10.40 -6.21 -21.97
CA ASN A 295 -11.81 -6.52 -21.74
C ASN A 295 -12.72 -6.09 -22.90
N SER A 296 -12.21 -5.49 -23.99
CA SER A 296 -13.07 -4.91 -25.04
C SER A 296 -14.06 -5.92 -25.65
N LYS A 297 -13.60 -7.13 -26.01
CA LYS A 297 -14.48 -8.17 -26.57
C LYS A 297 -15.52 -8.68 -25.58
N LEU A 298 -15.17 -8.71 -24.29
CA LEU A 298 -16.08 -9.12 -23.22
C LEU A 298 -17.14 -8.04 -23.00
N LEU A 299 -16.72 -6.78 -22.97
CA LEU A 299 -17.58 -5.61 -22.80
C LEU A 299 -18.57 -5.46 -23.97
N GLU A 300 -18.14 -5.67 -25.22
CA GLU A 300 -19.01 -5.66 -26.41
C GLU A 300 -20.14 -6.70 -26.36
N LYS A 301 -19.91 -7.84 -25.68
CA LYS A 301 -20.90 -8.91 -25.53
C LYS A 301 -21.78 -8.76 -24.28
N SER A 302 -21.42 -7.84 -23.39
CA SER A 302 -22.12 -7.60 -22.12
C SER A 302 -23.24 -6.57 -22.29
N LYS A 303 -24.15 -6.47 -21.31
CA LYS A 303 -25.14 -5.38 -21.23
C LYS A 303 -24.69 -4.26 -20.28
N ILE A 304 -23.39 -3.96 -20.29
CA ILE A 304 -22.82 -2.88 -19.49
C ILE A 304 -22.96 -1.56 -20.25
N GLU A 305 -23.64 -0.59 -19.64
CA GLU A 305 -23.81 0.77 -20.19
C GLU A 305 -23.01 1.78 -19.35
N PHE A 306 -22.54 2.87 -19.97
CA PHE A 306 -21.87 3.95 -19.24
C PHE A 306 -22.74 5.21 -19.15
N HIS A 307 -22.71 5.90 -18.02
CA HIS A 307 -23.45 7.15 -17.78
C HIS A 307 -22.63 8.16 -16.97
N ASN A 308 -23.08 9.42 -16.92
CA ASN A 308 -22.33 10.54 -16.34
C ASN A 308 -22.53 10.73 -14.82
N GLU A 309 -23.30 9.87 -14.16
CA GLU A 309 -23.53 9.98 -12.72
C GLU A 309 -22.38 9.33 -11.93
N GLU A 310 -22.33 9.58 -10.62
CA GLU A 310 -21.25 9.11 -9.75
C GLU A 310 -21.47 7.70 -9.14
N TYR A 311 -22.70 7.17 -9.24
CA TYR A 311 -23.17 5.89 -8.69
C TYR A 311 -23.45 4.86 -9.78
N PHE A 312 -23.40 3.58 -9.44
CA PHE A 312 -23.81 2.48 -10.32
C PHE A 312 -25.32 2.29 -10.30
N ILE A 313 -25.90 1.74 -11.38
CA ILE A 313 -27.32 1.40 -11.45
C ILE A 313 -27.47 -0.08 -11.81
N TYR A 314 -28.11 -0.84 -10.92
CA TYR A 314 -28.42 -2.25 -11.13
C TYR A 314 -29.87 -2.50 -10.74
N LYS A 315 -30.68 -3.14 -11.61
CA LYS A 315 -32.12 -3.38 -11.38
C LYS A 315 -32.90 -2.12 -10.97
N ASN A 316 -32.58 -0.97 -11.57
CA ASN A 316 -33.14 0.35 -11.29
C ASN A 316 -32.85 0.91 -9.87
N GLU A 317 -31.95 0.30 -9.11
CA GLU A 317 -31.47 0.80 -7.82
C GLU A 317 -30.06 1.40 -7.94
N LYS A 318 -29.74 2.36 -7.08
CA LYS A 318 -28.46 3.07 -7.05
C LYS A 318 -27.50 2.41 -6.05
N PHE A 319 -26.26 2.23 -6.46
CA PHE A 319 -25.23 1.58 -5.66
C PHE A 319 -23.93 2.38 -5.69
N GLU A 320 -23.23 2.43 -4.56
CA GLU A 320 -21.84 2.86 -4.52
C GLU A 320 -20.93 1.73 -5.05
N TYR A 321 -19.68 2.08 -5.36
CA TYR A 321 -18.72 1.08 -5.85
C TYR A 321 -18.49 -0.06 -4.84
N SER A 322 -18.43 0.25 -3.55
CA SER A 322 -18.32 -0.76 -2.49
C SER A 322 -19.49 -1.74 -2.48
N ASP A 323 -20.71 -1.28 -2.78
CA ASP A 323 -21.89 -2.15 -2.81
C ASP A 323 -21.85 -3.13 -3.99
N ILE A 324 -21.32 -2.68 -5.13
CA ILE A 324 -21.08 -3.53 -6.30
C ILE A 324 -20.05 -4.61 -5.97
N LEU A 325 -18.96 -4.25 -5.29
CA LEU A 325 -17.95 -5.20 -4.84
C LEU A 325 -18.47 -6.16 -3.76
N ASN A 326 -19.31 -5.69 -2.82
CA ASN A 326 -19.94 -6.57 -1.82
C ASN A 326 -20.75 -7.69 -2.50
N LYS A 327 -21.52 -7.36 -3.54
CA LYS A 327 -22.27 -8.38 -4.32
C LYS A 327 -21.37 -9.42 -4.98
N LEU A 328 -20.16 -9.03 -5.40
CA LEU A 328 -19.16 -9.97 -5.94
C LEU A 328 -18.62 -10.89 -4.84
N VAL A 329 -18.23 -10.31 -3.70
CA VAL A 329 -17.58 -11.03 -2.59
C VAL A 329 -18.55 -12.01 -1.91
N GLU A 330 -19.80 -11.62 -1.66
CA GLU A 330 -20.82 -12.50 -1.05
C GLU A 330 -21.12 -13.76 -1.87
N ASN A 331 -20.86 -13.74 -3.19
CA ASN A 331 -21.01 -14.92 -4.05
C ASN A 331 -19.83 -15.88 -3.96
N ILE A 332 -18.67 -15.42 -3.47
CA ILE A 332 -17.48 -16.26 -3.25
C ILE A 332 -17.68 -17.14 -2.01
N GLU A 333 -18.37 -16.65 -0.97
CA GLU A 333 -18.65 -17.43 0.25
C GLU A 333 -19.68 -18.57 0.06
N LYS A 334 -20.38 -18.59 -1.08
CA LYS A 334 -21.40 -19.60 -1.41
C LYS A 334 -20.92 -20.71 -2.35
N LYS A 335 -19.65 -20.68 -2.77
CA LYS A 335 -19.01 -21.70 -3.62
C LYS A 335 -17.83 -22.31 -2.89
#